data_AF-A0A6V8K3E4-F1
#
_entry.id   AF-A0A6V8K3E4-F1
#
_cell.length_a   1.000
_cell.length_b   1.000
_cell.length_c   1.000
_cell.angle_alpha   90.00
_cell.angle_beta   90.00
_cell.angle_gamma   90.00
#
_symmetry.space_group_name_H-M   'P 1'
#
loop_
_entity.id
_entity.type
_entity.pdbx_description
1 polymer ?
#
loop_
_entity_poly.entity_id
_entity_poly.type
_entity_poly.pdbx_seq_one_letter_code
_entity_poly.pdbx_strand_id
1 'polypeptide(L)'
;MNTPPPELTEERLASALTAGWGLAVTSLTYRPVGFGSHHWELVDGGGTRWFATVDDLRAKRYTAEEPLDRAYERLRAALGTAVALRAHGLDFVVAPEPTVDGAPLSRVDSWFTVALHRFVDGESFPWGDFGAGEHRWRVLEMVVALHGAPRRRVWTPRRTTWSCPAVPTWRRRSRVTCRTPVRSRCGCATCSRRARSGCGS
;
A
#
# COMPACT_ATOMS: atom_id res chain seq x y z
N MET A 1 15.55 6.63 -5.00
CA MET A 1 15.67 7.75 -5.96
C MET A 1 16.17 8.92 -5.13
N ASN A 2 17.49 9.06 -5.01
CA ASN A 2 18.10 9.92 -3.96
C ASN A 2 18.69 11.21 -4.53
N THR A 3 18.58 11.42 -5.83
CA THR A 3 18.96 12.63 -6.55
C THR A 3 17.81 13.05 -7.46
N PRO A 4 17.63 14.35 -7.72
CA PRO A 4 16.70 14.81 -8.74
C PRO A 4 17.00 14.14 -10.09
N PRO A 5 15.98 13.77 -10.88
CA PRO A 5 16.22 13.27 -12.23
C PRO A 5 16.68 14.43 -13.11
N PRO A 6 17.83 14.32 -13.82
CA PRO A 6 18.39 15.43 -14.57
C PRO A 6 17.49 15.91 -15.72
N GLU A 7 16.57 15.06 -16.21
CA GLU A 7 15.64 15.42 -17.28
C GLU A 7 14.43 16.23 -16.81
N LEU A 8 14.25 16.38 -15.49
CA LEU A 8 13.17 17.13 -14.87
C LEU A 8 13.70 18.42 -14.25
N THR A 9 13.41 19.55 -14.88
CA THR A 9 13.74 20.86 -14.32
C THR A 9 12.69 21.33 -13.31
N GLU A 10 13.09 22.20 -12.39
CA GLU A 10 12.18 22.78 -11.40
C GLU A 10 11.09 23.64 -12.05
N GLU A 11 11.40 24.31 -13.16
CA GLU A 11 10.43 25.12 -13.92
C GLU A 11 9.33 24.26 -14.54
N ARG A 12 9.68 23.07 -15.05
CA ARG A 12 8.71 22.11 -15.57
C ARG A 12 7.79 21.61 -14.46
N LEU A 13 8.37 21.29 -13.31
CA LEU A 13 7.59 20.87 -12.15
C LEU A 13 6.66 21.99 -11.64
N ALA A 14 7.16 23.21 -11.52
CA ALA A 14 6.35 24.38 -11.13
C ALA A 14 5.22 24.66 -12.11
N SER A 15 5.48 24.53 -13.42
CA SER A 15 4.47 24.69 -14.48
C SER A 15 3.37 23.62 -14.35
N ALA A 16 3.75 22.36 -14.11
CA ALA A 16 2.80 21.27 -13.90
C ALA A 16 1.96 21.45 -12.63
N LEU A 17 2.55 21.98 -11.54
CA LEU A 17 1.85 22.31 -10.30
C LEU A 17 0.83 23.44 -10.51
N THR A 18 1.21 24.46 -11.27
CA THR A 18 0.32 25.57 -11.63
C THR A 18 -0.84 25.07 -12.49
N ALA A 19 -0.55 24.28 -13.53
CA ALA A 19 -1.57 23.75 -14.41
C ALA A 19 -2.51 22.76 -13.70
N GLY A 20 -1.96 21.90 -12.84
CA GLY A 20 -2.73 20.86 -12.16
C GLY A 20 -3.57 21.36 -10.98
N TRP A 21 -3.09 22.34 -10.22
CA TRP A 21 -3.73 22.76 -8.96
C TRP A 21 -3.96 24.26 -8.85
N GLY A 22 -3.60 25.06 -9.86
CA GLY A 22 -3.57 26.52 -9.72
C GLY A 22 -2.51 27.00 -8.71
N LEU A 23 -1.54 26.14 -8.37
CA LEU A 23 -0.60 26.38 -7.28
C LEU A 23 0.64 27.12 -7.77
N ALA A 24 0.75 28.40 -7.43
CA ALA A 24 1.97 29.18 -7.61
C ALA A 24 2.94 28.90 -6.44
N VAL A 25 3.98 28.11 -6.72
CA VAL A 25 5.03 27.77 -5.75
C VAL A 25 6.10 28.86 -5.68
N THR A 26 6.50 29.19 -4.46
CA THR A 26 7.58 30.15 -4.16
C THR A 26 8.89 29.46 -3.78
N SER A 27 8.81 28.19 -3.36
CA SER A 27 9.97 27.36 -3.06
C SER A 27 9.72 25.91 -3.48
N LEU A 28 10.77 25.30 -4.02
CA LEU A 28 10.88 23.89 -4.39
C LEU A 28 12.17 23.36 -3.78
N THR A 29 12.10 22.33 -2.95
CA THR A 29 13.28 21.73 -2.32
C THR A 29 13.23 20.21 -2.46
N TYR A 30 14.20 19.63 -3.16
CA TYR A 30 14.30 18.19 -3.29
C TYR A 30 14.52 17.50 -1.94
N ARG A 31 13.81 16.38 -1.71
CA ARG A 31 13.92 15.56 -0.50
C ARG A 31 14.37 14.13 -0.88
N PRO A 32 15.60 13.71 -0.54
CA PRO A 32 16.12 12.39 -0.89
C PRO A 32 15.62 11.28 0.07
N VAL A 33 14.30 11.15 0.22
CA VAL A 33 13.68 10.39 1.32
C VAL A 33 13.06 9.05 0.90
N GLY A 34 13.18 8.61 -0.36
CA GLY A 34 12.42 7.43 -0.79
C GLY A 34 12.97 6.58 -1.92
N PHE A 35 12.41 5.37 -1.99
CA PHE A 35 12.67 4.35 -2.99
C PHE A 35 11.39 4.17 -3.82
N GLY A 36 11.42 4.63 -5.07
CA GLY A 36 10.32 4.42 -6.03
C GLY A 36 9.77 5.70 -6.66
N SER A 37 9.90 6.84 -5.98
CA SER A 37 9.50 8.17 -6.48
C SER A 37 10.56 9.20 -6.10
N HIS A 38 10.58 10.31 -6.81
CA HIS A 38 11.34 11.51 -6.47
C HIS A 38 10.46 12.43 -5.62
N HIS A 39 11.03 13.19 -4.68
CA HIS A 39 10.23 13.95 -3.71
C HIS A 39 10.67 15.39 -3.60
N TRP A 40 9.70 16.29 -3.46
CA TRP A 40 9.92 17.70 -3.17
C TRP A 40 9.07 18.14 -2.00
N GLU A 41 9.66 18.97 -1.16
CA GLU A 41 8.91 19.88 -0.32
C GLU A 41 8.69 21.19 -1.09
N LEU A 42 7.50 21.75 -0.95
CA LEU A 42 7.07 22.96 -1.65
C LEU A 42 6.52 23.97 -0.64
N VAL A 43 6.63 25.25 -0.97
CA VAL A 43 5.91 26.33 -0.29
C VAL A 43 5.18 27.15 -1.35
N ASP A 44 3.92 27.48 -1.13
CA ASP A 44 3.15 28.35 -2.03
C ASP A 44 3.22 29.83 -1.63
N GLY A 45 2.59 30.69 -2.43
CA GLY A 45 2.51 32.13 -2.16
C GLY A 45 1.83 32.50 -0.83
N GLY A 46 1.03 31.61 -0.26
CA GLY A 46 0.39 31.77 1.05
C GLY A 46 1.20 31.22 2.21
N GLY A 47 2.39 30.67 1.97
CA GLY A 47 3.23 30.03 3.00
C GLY A 47 2.80 28.60 3.35
N THR A 48 1.87 28.00 2.62
CA THR A 48 1.40 26.64 2.86
C THR A 48 2.43 25.65 2.36
N ARG A 49 2.83 24.70 3.21
CA ARG A 49 3.78 23.62 2.89
C ARG A 49 3.10 22.45 2.19
N TRP A 50 3.70 21.95 1.12
CA TRP A 50 3.23 20.78 0.40
C TRP A 50 4.33 19.75 0.22
N PHE A 51 3.93 18.53 -0.07
CA PHE A 51 4.81 17.42 -0.40
C PHE A 51 4.41 16.83 -1.76
N ALA A 52 5.31 16.88 -2.73
CA ALA A 52 5.09 16.31 -4.04
C ALA A 52 5.88 15.02 -4.22
N THR A 53 5.21 14.00 -4.75
CA THR A 53 5.84 12.79 -5.29
C THR A 53 5.86 12.92 -6.80
N VAL A 54 7.02 12.73 -7.42
CA VAL A 54 7.16 12.64 -8.87
C VAL A 54 7.60 11.25 -9.26
N ASP A 55 6.83 10.63 -10.16
CA ASP A 55 7.08 9.28 -10.63
C ASP A 55 7.56 9.28 -12.08
N ASP A 56 8.68 8.62 -12.33
CA ASP A 56 9.14 8.28 -13.68
C ASP A 56 8.37 7.06 -14.21
N LEU A 57 7.46 7.29 -15.15
CA LEU A 57 6.62 6.27 -15.78
C LEU A 57 7.46 5.18 -16.45
N ARG A 58 8.69 5.47 -16.90
CA ARG A 58 9.59 4.48 -17.50
C ARG A 58 9.95 3.40 -16.48
N ALA A 59 10.13 3.80 -15.21
CA ALA A 59 10.43 2.93 -14.08
C ALA A 59 9.17 2.30 -13.45
N LYS A 60 7.96 2.77 -13.81
CA LYS A 60 6.69 2.17 -13.36
C LYS A 60 6.16 1.08 -14.29
N ARG A 61 6.83 0.84 -15.41
CA ARG A 61 6.48 -0.25 -16.33
C ARG A 61 6.75 -1.62 -15.71
N TYR A 62 5.92 -2.60 -16.04
CA TYR A 62 6.16 -4.01 -15.71
C TYR A 62 7.08 -4.71 -16.71
N THR A 63 7.06 -4.28 -17.97
CA THR A 63 7.95 -4.77 -19.04
C THR A 63 8.49 -3.61 -19.85
N ALA A 64 9.59 -3.80 -20.57
CA ALA A 64 10.21 -2.72 -21.35
C ALA A 64 9.28 -2.22 -22.48
N GLU A 65 8.43 -3.09 -23.01
CA GLU A 65 7.51 -2.84 -24.13
C GLU A 65 6.18 -2.22 -23.68
N GLU A 66 5.90 -2.18 -22.38
CA GLU A 66 4.65 -1.61 -21.87
C GLU A 66 4.56 -0.11 -22.24
N PRO A 67 3.45 0.34 -22.88
CA PRO A 67 3.25 1.77 -23.13
C PRO A 67 3.19 2.58 -21.84
N LEU A 68 3.80 3.77 -21.82
CA LEU A 68 3.82 4.63 -20.63
C LEU A 68 2.42 5.01 -20.14
N ASP A 69 1.44 5.10 -21.03
CA ASP A 69 0.04 5.36 -20.65
C ASP A 69 -0.56 4.23 -19.82
N ARG A 70 -0.14 2.97 -20.00
CA ARG A 70 -0.58 1.87 -19.16
C ARG A 70 0.00 1.96 -17.76
N ALA A 71 1.27 2.35 -17.65
CA ALA A 71 1.90 2.64 -16.36
C ALA A 71 1.23 3.84 -15.66
N TYR A 72 0.90 4.90 -16.42
CA TYR A 72 0.16 6.07 -15.94
C TYR A 72 -1.22 5.69 -15.38
N GLU A 73 -2.04 4.97 -16.15
CA GLU A 73 -3.39 4.59 -15.72
C GLU A 73 -3.36 3.68 -14.48
N ARG A 74 -2.36 2.81 -14.37
CA ARG A 74 -2.15 2.00 -13.18
C ARG A 74 -1.79 2.85 -11.96
N LEU A 75 -0.87 3.80 -12.10
CA LEU A 75 -0.50 4.72 -11.03
C LEU A 75 -1.70 5.59 -10.62
N ARG A 76 -2.46 6.10 -11.61
CA ARG A 76 -3.71 6.84 -11.40
C ARG A 76 -4.76 6.04 -10.64
N ALA A 77 -4.95 4.78 -10.99
CA ALA A 77 -5.88 3.90 -10.27
C ALA A 77 -5.42 3.64 -8.82
N ALA A 78 -4.12 3.45 -8.60
CA ALA A 78 -3.55 3.26 -7.27
C ALA A 78 -3.76 4.50 -6.38
N LEU A 79 -3.35 5.68 -6.84
CA LEU A 79 -3.53 6.94 -6.10
C LEU A 79 -5.01 7.31 -5.94
N GLY A 80 -5.84 7.03 -6.94
CA GLY A 80 -7.29 7.21 -6.87
C GLY A 80 -7.96 6.33 -5.81
N THR A 81 -7.32 5.21 -5.40
CA THR A 81 -7.80 4.41 -4.27
C THR A 81 -7.59 5.16 -2.95
N ALA A 82 -6.43 5.80 -2.75
CA ALA A 82 -6.18 6.61 -1.56
C ALA A 82 -7.17 7.77 -1.44
N VAL A 83 -7.44 8.49 -2.55
CA VAL A 83 -8.46 9.55 -2.60
C VAL A 83 -9.84 9.02 -2.20
N ALA A 84 -10.25 7.87 -2.74
CA ALA A 84 -11.55 7.29 -2.43
C ALA A 84 -11.67 6.84 -0.97
N LEU A 85 -10.61 6.28 -0.38
CA LEU A 85 -10.58 5.87 1.02
C LEU A 85 -10.67 7.08 1.95
N ARG A 86 -9.94 8.16 1.64
CA ARG A 86 -10.01 9.39 2.42
C ARG A 86 -11.40 10.03 2.33
N ALA A 87 -11.99 10.08 1.14
CA ALA A 87 -13.37 10.56 0.95
C ALA A 87 -14.41 9.67 1.67
N HIS A 88 -14.07 8.42 1.97
CA HIS A 88 -14.90 7.52 2.78
C HIS A 88 -14.74 7.72 4.30
N GLY A 89 -13.92 8.69 4.74
CA GLY A 89 -13.73 9.01 6.15
C GLY A 89 -12.57 8.27 6.82
N LEU A 90 -11.67 7.64 6.06
CA LEU A 90 -10.44 7.07 6.62
C LEU A 90 -9.39 8.19 6.72
N ASP A 91 -9.46 8.97 7.78
CA ASP A 91 -8.61 10.17 7.98
C ASP A 91 -7.11 9.86 8.10
N PHE A 92 -6.76 8.63 8.48
CA PHE A 92 -5.36 8.17 8.53
C PHE A 92 -4.75 7.97 7.13
N VAL A 93 -5.55 8.01 6.06
CA VAL A 93 -5.05 7.95 4.68
C VAL A 93 -4.59 9.34 4.24
N VAL A 94 -3.28 9.48 4.03
CA VAL A 94 -2.69 10.65 3.38
C VAL A 94 -2.90 10.50 1.87
N ALA A 95 -4.03 11.01 1.39
CA ALA A 95 -4.36 11.01 -0.03
C ALA A 95 -3.73 12.22 -0.75
N PRO A 96 -3.45 12.11 -2.06
CA PRO A 96 -3.07 13.28 -2.83
C PRO A 96 -4.26 14.25 -2.97
N GLU A 97 -3.95 15.53 -3.01
CA GLU A 97 -4.89 16.57 -3.37
C GLU A 97 -5.32 16.39 -4.83
N PRO A 98 -6.63 16.32 -5.12
CA PRO A 98 -7.12 16.26 -6.48
C PRO A 98 -6.67 17.50 -7.28
N THR A 99 -6.35 17.29 -8.55
CA THR A 99 -6.15 18.39 -9.51
C THR A 99 -7.46 19.16 -9.70
N VAL A 100 -7.40 20.29 -10.42
CA VAL A 100 -8.58 21.06 -10.85
C VAL A 100 -9.61 20.21 -11.60
N ASP A 101 -9.18 19.16 -12.30
CA ASP A 101 -10.03 18.19 -13.02
C ASP A 101 -10.41 16.97 -12.16
N GLY A 102 -10.10 16.97 -10.86
CA GLY A 102 -10.38 15.88 -9.94
C GLY A 102 -9.48 14.64 -10.11
N ALA A 103 -8.38 14.74 -10.84
CA ALA A 103 -7.40 13.66 -10.98
C ALA A 103 -6.51 13.54 -9.73
N PRO A 104 -6.08 12.34 -9.32
CA PRO A 104 -5.18 12.18 -8.17
C PRO A 104 -3.71 12.53 -8.49
N LEU A 105 -3.37 12.78 -9.76
CA LEU A 105 -2.04 13.17 -10.23
C LEU A 105 -2.16 13.88 -11.58
N SER A 106 -1.16 14.67 -11.93
CA SER A 106 -0.99 15.31 -13.24
C SER A 106 0.26 14.79 -13.94
N ARG A 107 0.31 14.92 -15.26
CA ARG A 107 1.55 14.72 -16.03
C ARG A 107 2.40 15.98 -15.97
N VAL A 108 3.69 15.81 -15.74
CA VAL A 108 4.66 16.88 -15.97
C VAL A 108 5.05 16.89 -17.44
N ASP A 109 5.29 15.71 -18.00
CA ASP A 109 5.54 15.49 -19.42
C ASP A 109 5.19 14.03 -19.81
N SER A 110 5.80 13.51 -20.88
CA SER A 110 5.60 12.13 -21.33
C SER A 110 6.14 11.08 -20.35
N TRP A 111 7.16 11.41 -19.56
CA TRP A 111 7.89 10.49 -18.70
C TRP A 111 7.54 10.67 -17.23
N PHE A 112 7.27 11.90 -16.79
CA PHE A 112 7.08 12.21 -15.39
C PHE A 112 5.63 12.55 -15.07
N THR A 113 5.22 12.16 -13.87
CA THR A 113 3.94 12.54 -13.27
C THR A 113 4.17 13.10 -11.89
N VAL A 114 3.29 13.98 -11.43
CA VAL A 114 3.34 14.57 -10.09
C VAL A 114 2.02 14.30 -9.37
N ALA A 115 2.10 13.88 -8.11
CA ALA A 115 0.99 13.87 -7.17
C ALA A 115 1.33 14.79 -5.99
N LEU A 116 0.40 15.67 -5.64
CA LEU A 116 0.57 16.67 -4.61
C LEU A 116 -0.12 16.23 -3.33
N HIS A 117 0.52 16.39 -2.18
CA HIS A 117 -0.03 16.06 -0.88
C HIS A 117 0.15 17.26 0.05
N ARG A 118 -0.76 17.43 1.00
CA ARG A 118 -0.50 18.33 2.12
C ARG A 118 0.74 17.85 2.88
N PHE A 119 1.63 18.78 3.26
CA PHE A 119 2.73 18.44 4.15
C PHE A 119 2.16 18.15 5.54
N VAL A 120 2.35 16.92 6.03
CA VAL A 120 1.85 16.47 7.33
C VAL A 120 3.04 16.34 8.28
N ASP A 121 2.95 17.04 9.41
CA ASP A 121 3.87 16.80 10.52
C ASP A 121 3.48 15.49 11.20
N GLY A 122 4.47 14.64 11.45
CA GLY A 122 4.24 13.33 12.03
C GLY A 122 5.46 12.80 12.74
N GLU A 123 5.24 11.80 13.58
CA GLU A 123 6.29 11.06 14.27
C GLU A 123 6.54 9.74 13.55
N SER A 124 7.80 9.42 13.30
CA SER A 124 8.22 8.13 12.78
C SER A 124 8.78 7.25 13.88
N PHE A 125 8.45 5.97 13.85
CA PHE A 125 9.01 4.96 14.75
C PHE A 125 10.12 4.16 14.06
N PRO A 126 11.02 3.52 14.82
CA PRO A 126 12.04 2.64 14.24
C PRO A 126 11.45 1.59 13.32
N TRP A 127 12.16 1.27 12.25
CA TRP A 127 11.77 0.21 11.33
C TRP A 127 11.78 -1.15 12.02
N GLY A 128 10.75 -1.97 11.78
CA GLY A 128 10.62 -3.32 12.32
C GLY A 128 9.31 -3.52 13.07
N ASP A 129 9.35 -4.39 14.09
CA ASP A 129 8.17 -4.73 14.86
C ASP A 129 7.68 -3.55 15.69
N PHE A 130 6.36 -3.38 15.78
CA PHE A 130 5.74 -2.43 16.71
C PHE A 130 6.05 -2.86 18.15
N GLY A 131 7.03 -2.25 18.80
CA GLY A 131 7.47 -2.66 20.14
C GLY A 131 6.38 -2.51 21.21
N ALA A 132 5.62 -1.42 21.15
CA ALA A 132 4.50 -1.14 22.06
C ALA A 132 3.22 -1.87 21.62
N GLY A 133 2.53 -2.51 22.57
CA GLY A 133 1.26 -3.19 22.31
C GLY A 133 0.16 -2.25 21.80
N GLU A 134 0.16 -0.99 22.24
CA GLU A 134 -0.77 0.05 21.78
C GLU A 134 -0.62 0.33 20.28
N HIS A 135 0.62 0.50 19.79
CA HIS A 135 0.87 0.72 18.36
C HIS A 135 0.39 -0.47 17.51
N ARG A 136 0.59 -1.71 17.99
CA ARG A 136 0.09 -2.91 17.29
C ARG A 136 -1.43 -2.87 17.14
N TRP A 137 -2.15 -2.54 18.20
CA TRP A 137 -3.61 -2.48 18.16
C TRP A 137 -4.11 -1.35 17.27
N ARG A 138 -3.48 -0.16 17.35
CA ARG A 138 -3.86 0.97 16.50
C ARG A 138 -3.66 0.65 15.02
N VAL A 139 -2.56 -0.02 14.67
CA VAL A 139 -2.32 -0.47 13.29
C VAL A 139 -3.33 -1.54 12.87
N LEU A 140 -3.67 -2.49 13.74
CA LEU A 140 -4.69 -3.48 13.43
C LEU A 140 -6.06 -2.82 13.16
N GLU A 141 -6.46 -1.85 13.98
CA GLU A 141 -7.69 -1.08 13.76
C GLU A 141 -7.69 -0.38 12.39
N MET A 142 -6.57 0.27 12.02
CA MET A 142 -6.42 0.90 10.71
C MET A 142 -6.54 -0.13 9.57
N VAL A 143 -5.90 -1.29 9.70
CA VAL A 143 -5.98 -2.37 8.70
C VAL A 143 -7.38 -2.93 8.58
N VAL A 144 -8.09 -3.13 9.70
CA VAL A 144 -9.49 -3.59 9.71
C VAL A 144 -10.40 -2.55 9.04
N ALA A 145 -10.26 -1.27 9.38
CA ALA A 145 -11.01 -0.19 8.76
C ALA A 145 -10.77 -0.10 7.25
N LEU A 146 -9.50 -0.22 6.82
CA LEU A 146 -9.11 -0.24 5.42
C LEU A 146 -9.78 -1.39 4.65
N HIS A 147 -9.80 -2.59 5.22
CA HIS A 147 -10.43 -3.76 4.57
C HIS A 147 -11.96 -3.73 4.61
N GLY A 148 -12.55 -3.03 5.58
CA GLY A 148 -13.99 -2.80 5.68
C GLY A 148 -14.51 -1.72 4.73
N ALA A 149 -13.64 -0.86 4.21
CA ALA A 149 -14.02 0.22 3.31
C ALA A 149 -14.64 -0.31 1.98
N PRO A 150 -15.65 0.37 1.42
CA PRO A 150 -16.26 -0.01 0.17
C PRO A 150 -15.21 -0.14 -0.93
N ARG A 151 -15.22 -1.29 -1.60
CA ARG A 151 -14.42 -1.47 -2.81
C ARG A 151 -14.98 -0.57 -3.89
N ARG A 152 -14.20 0.44 -4.29
CA ARG A 152 -14.49 1.16 -5.53
C ARG A 152 -14.53 0.12 -6.64
N ARG A 153 -15.69 -0.10 -7.26
CA ARG A 153 -15.82 -0.96 -8.44
C ARG A 153 -15.17 -0.27 -9.63
N VAL A 154 -13.84 -0.24 -9.66
CA VAL A 154 -13.06 0.22 -10.81
C VAL A 154 -12.15 -0.93 -11.15
N TRP A 155 -12.74 -1.98 -11.71
CA TRP A 155 -12.14 -3.02 -12.53
C TRP A 155 -13.11 -4.21 -12.60
N THR A 156 -13.74 -4.40 -13.75
CA THR A 156 -14.12 -5.74 -14.19
C THR A 156 -12.92 -6.31 -14.94
N PRO A 157 -12.18 -7.27 -14.38
CA PRO A 157 -11.36 -8.11 -15.25
C PRO A 157 -12.29 -8.70 -16.31
N ARG A 158 -11.86 -8.73 -17.57
CA ARG A 158 -12.34 -9.82 -18.43
C ARG A 158 -12.04 -11.09 -17.64
N ARG A 159 -13.08 -11.81 -17.23
CA ARG A 159 -12.92 -13.19 -16.74
C ARG A 159 -12.32 -13.97 -17.89
N THR A 160 -11.00 -14.06 -17.98
CA THR A 160 -10.43 -15.31 -18.46
C THR A 160 -10.79 -16.31 -17.38
N THR A 161 -11.71 -17.20 -17.71
CA THR A 161 -12.07 -18.33 -16.87
C THR A 161 -10.79 -19.11 -16.57
N TRP A 162 -10.20 -18.85 -15.41
CA TRP A 162 -9.24 -19.77 -14.83
C TRP A 162 -10.05 -20.98 -14.36
N SER A 163 -10.08 -22.02 -15.18
CA SER A 163 -10.59 -23.32 -14.77
C SER A 163 -9.63 -23.86 -13.73
N CYS A 164 -10.04 -23.83 -12.46
CA CYS A 164 -9.34 -24.52 -11.40
C CYS A 164 -9.36 -26.03 -11.75
N PRO A 165 -8.21 -26.70 -11.96
CA PRO A 165 -8.22 -28.14 -12.10
C PRO A 165 -8.80 -28.75 -10.82
N ALA A 166 -9.73 -29.68 -10.98
CA ALA A 166 -10.47 -30.27 -9.87
C ALA A 166 -9.53 -30.73 -8.76
N VAL A 167 -9.73 -30.20 -7.55
CA VAL A 167 -9.07 -30.69 -6.35
C VAL A 167 -9.47 -32.15 -6.18
N PRO A 168 -8.54 -33.11 -5.97
CA PRO A 168 -8.91 -34.48 -5.68
C PRO A 168 -9.78 -34.48 -4.43
N THR A 169 -11.00 -35.03 -4.55
CA THR A 169 -11.93 -35.14 -3.44
C THR A 169 -11.28 -35.95 -2.32
N TRP A 170 -10.87 -35.28 -1.25
CA TRP A 170 -10.52 -35.95 -0.01
C TRP A 170 -11.79 -36.62 0.51
N ARG A 171 -11.87 -37.96 0.37
CA ARG A 171 -12.88 -38.77 1.03
C ARG A 171 -12.82 -38.47 2.53
N ARG A 172 -13.90 -37.88 3.08
CA ARG A 172 -14.17 -37.91 4.51
C ARG A 172 -14.13 -39.37 4.98
N ARG A 173 -13.08 -39.76 5.71
CA ARG A 173 -13.17 -40.97 6.52
C ARG A 173 -14.19 -40.72 7.62
N SER A 174 -15.09 -41.68 7.68
CA SER A 174 -16.33 -41.74 8.43
C SER A 174 -16.17 -41.62 9.94
N ARG A 175 -17.17 -40.97 10.55
CA ARG A 175 -17.71 -41.10 11.92
C ARG A 175 -16.77 -41.74 12.97
N VAL A 176 -16.25 -40.89 13.86
CA VAL A 176 -15.95 -41.30 15.24
C VAL A 176 -17.29 -41.51 15.94
N THR A 177 -17.67 -42.76 16.19
CA THR A 177 -18.73 -43.09 17.14
C THR A 177 -18.17 -42.96 18.55
N CYS A 178 -18.59 -41.93 19.28
CA CYS A 178 -18.41 -41.89 20.73
C CYS A 178 -19.26 -42.99 21.36
N ARG A 179 -18.63 -44.10 21.76
CA ARG A 179 -19.15 -44.98 22.80
C ARG A 179 -18.51 -44.58 24.12
N THR A 180 -19.33 -44.04 25.01
CA THR A 180 -19.05 -43.95 26.44
C THR A 180 -18.83 -45.36 27.01
N PRO A 181 -17.98 -45.47 28.03
CA PRO A 181 -18.39 -46.20 29.22
C PRO A 181 -18.24 -45.36 30.49
N VAL A 182 -19.17 -45.64 31.39
CA VAL A 182 -19.40 -45.09 32.71
C VAL A 182 -18.45 -45.71 33.74
N ARG A 183 -17.93 -44.86 34.67
CA ARG A 183 -17.41 -45.14 36.03
C ARG A 183 -16.19 -46.10 36.13
N SER A 184 -15.19 -45.95 36.99
CA SER A 184 -15.04 -45.24 38.27
C SER A 184 -13.58 -45.28 38.76
N ARG A 185 -13.25 -44.34 39.65
CA ARG A 185 -12.27 -44.38 40.77
C ARG A 185 -10.76 -44.24 40.51
N CYS A 186 -10.26 -43.18 41.16
CA CYS A 186 -9.06 -43.07 42.01
C CYS A 186 -7.66 -43.37 41.45
N GLY A 187 -6.75 -42.41 41.65
CA GLY A 187 -5.34 -42.72 41.92
C GLY A 187 -4.34 -41.77 41.25
N CYS A 188 -3.72 -40.90 42.05
CA CYS A 188 -2.49 -40.18 41.73
C CYS A 188 -1.39 -41.10 41.18
N ALA A 189 -0.59 -40.61 40.23
CA ALA A 189 0.89 -40.56 40.34
C ALA A 189 1.52 -40.08 39.02
N THR A 190 2.36 -39.06 39.15
CA THR A 190 3.53 -38.77 38.32
C THR A 190 4.33 -40.02 37.96
N CYS A 191 4.79 -40.15 36.71
CA CYS A 191 6.15 -40.62 36.44
C CYS A 191 6.65 -40.22 35.05
N SER A 192 7.84 -39.64 35.04
CA SER A 192 8.75 -39.49 33.92
C SER A 192 9.28 -40.83 33.42
N ARG A 193 9.73 -40.91 32.16
CA ARG A 193 11.09 -41.38 31.80
C ARG A 193 11.38 -41.32 30.29
N ARG A 194 12.66 -41.05 30.06
CA ARG A 194 13.43 -41.05 28.82
C ARG A 194 13.65 -42.45 28.22
N ALA A 195 14.07 -42.38 26.96
CA ALA A 195 14.98 -43.26 26.20
C ALA A 195 14.39 -44.52 25.55
N ARG A 196 14.53 -44.60 24.22
CA ARG A 196 15.64 -45.35 23.60
C ARG A 196 15.83 -45.00 22.11
N SER A 197 17.08 -45.12 21.75
CA SER A 197 17.79 -44.95 20.49
C SER A 197 17.58 -46.10 19.49
N GLY A 198 17.72 -45.77 18.20
CA GLY A 198 18.51 -46.55 17.21
C GLY A 198 17.77 -47.47 16.24
N CYS A 199 17.83 -47.16 14.93
CA CYS A 199 18.56 -47.91 13.88
C CYS A 199 18.14 -47.51 12.44
N GLY A 200 19.13 -47.47 11.54
CA GLY A 200 19.01 -47.37 10.06
C GLY A 200 19.46 -46.01 9.53
N SER A 201 20.58 -45.85 8.82
CA SER A 201 21.50 -46.79 8.16
C SER A 201 22.89 -46.15 8.04
#